data_AF-C9J6L4-F1
#
_entry.id   AF-C9J6L4-F1
#
_cell.length_a   1.000
_cell.length_b   1.000
_cell.length_c   1.000
_cell.angle_alpha   90.00
_cell.angle_beta   90.00
_cell.angle_gamma   90.00
#
_symmetry.space_group_name_H-M   'P 1'
#
loop_
_entity.id
_entity.type
_entity.pdbx_description
1 polymer ?
#
loop_
_entity_poly.entity_id
_entity_poly.type
_entity_poly.pdbx_seq_one_letter_code
_entity_poly.pdbx_strand_id
1 'polypeptide(L)'
;MFGLFVEHGPYVVTSNMTLRDRDFPWTTTLSMLYIDNPVGTGFSFTDDTHGYAVNEDDVARDLYSALIQFFQIFPEYKNNDFYVTGESYAGKYVPAIAHL
;
A
#
# COMPACT_ATOMS: atom_id res chain seq x y z
N MET A 1 -5.87 -1.51 4.11
CA MET A 1 -6.72 -0.29 4.08
C MET A 1 -6.69 0.58 5.35
N PHE A 2 -5.97 0.20 6.41
CA PHE A 2 -5.98 0.95 7.68
C PHE A 2 -5.44 2.38 7.55
N GLY A 3 -4.28 2.55 6.91
CA GLY A 3 -3.68 3.86 6.66
C GLY A 3 -4.57 4.83 5.88
N LEU A 4 -5.43 4.31 4.99
CA LEU A 4 -6.33 5.12 4.16
C LEU A 4 -7.50 5.70 4.97
N PHE A 5 -8.20 4.87 5.75
CA PHE A 5 -9.46 5.26 6.38
C PHE A 5 -9.36 5.56 7.87
N VAL A 6 -8.33 5.08 8.55
CA VAL A 6 -8.20 5.19 10.01
C VAL A 6 -7.11 6.19 10.39
N GLU A 7 -6.00 6.23 9.66
CA GLU A 7 -4.81 6.97 10.08
C GLU A 7 -4.62 8.31 9.34
N HIS A 8 -4.05 8.29 8.14
CA HIS A 8 -3.50 9.49 7.50
C HIS A 8 -3.99 9.71 6.06
N GLY A 9 -4.93 8.90 5.57
CA GLY A 9 -5.62 9.16 4.31
C GLY A 9 -6.69 10.26 4.40
N PRO A 10 -7.26 10.67 3.25
CA PRO A 10 -8.09 11.87 3.13
C PRO A 10 -9.42 11.79 3.89
N TYR A 11 -9.90 10.59 4.18
CA TYR A 11 -11.23 10.39 4.75
C TYR A 11 -11.20 9.60 6.06
N VAL A 12 -12.26 9.81 6.84
CA VAL A 12 -12.65 9.03 8.02
C VAL A 12 -14.00 8.37 7.72
N VAL A 13 -14.12 7.07 7.97
CA VAL A 13 -15.41 6.37 7.94
C VAL A 13 -16.14 6.63 9.25
N THR A 14 -17.33 7.24 9.17
CA THR A 14 -18.17 7.56 10.33
C THR A 14 -18.98 6.35 10.81
N SER A 15 -19.56 6.44 12.01
CA SER A 15 -20.38 5.36 12.58
C SER A 15 -21.63 5.01 11.77
N ASN A 16 -22.14 5.94 10.95
CA ASN A 16 -23.24 5.73 10.02
C ASN A 16 -22.77 5.34 8.60
N MET A 17 -21.53 4.87 8.44
CA MET A 17 -20.97 4.38 7.17
C MET A 17 -20.90 5.45 6.07
N THR A 18 -20.70 6.72 6.44
CA THR A 18 -20.43 7.81 5.49
C THR A 18 -18.97 8.25 5.55
N LEU A 19 -18.52 9.02 4.56
CA LEU A 19 -17.19 9.62 4.57
C LEU A 19 -17.23 11.05 5.09
N ARG A 20 -16.24 11.42 5.90
CA ARG A 20 -15.93 12.81 6.25
C ARG A 20 -14.46 13.07 5.95
N ASP A 21 -14.14 14.29 5.53
CA ASP A 21 -12.75 14.74 5.36
C ASP A 21 -11.96 14.65 6.68
N ARG A 22 -10.70 14.24 6.57
CA ARG A 22 -9.73 14.26 7.67
C ARG A 22 -9.06 15.63 7.75
N ASP A 23 -8.88 16.13 8.96
CA ASP A 23 -8.35 17.48 9.19
C ASP A 23 -6.86 17.61 8.81
N PHE A 24 -6.09 16.51 8.94
CA PHE A 24 -4.64 16.47 8.65
C PHE A 24 -4.24 15.26 7.78
N PRO A 25 -4.70 15.16 6.52
CA PRO A 25 -4.35 14.03 5.66
C PRO A 25 -3.03 14.28 4.95
N TRP A 26 -2.24 13.22 4.77
CA TRP A 26 -0.96 13.30 4.06
C TRP A 26 -1.14 13.63 2.56
N THR A 27 -2.33 13.33 2.02
CA THR A 27 -2.71 13.68 0.63
C THR A 27 -2.76 15.18 0.36
N THR A 28 -2.63 16.05 1.37
CA THR A 28 -2.51 17.50 1.18
C THR A 28 -1.18 17.93 0.55
N THR A 29 -0.13 17.12 0.73
CA THR A 29 1.24 17.44 0.28
C THR A 29 1.90 16.32 -0.51
N LEU A 30 1.40 15.09 -0.39
CA LEU A 30 1.96 13.90 -1.04
C LEU A 30 0.93 13.23 -1.94
N SER A 31 1.38 12.66 -3.05
CA SER A 31 0.60 11.63 -3.76
C SER A 31 0.73 10.32 -2.97
N MET A 32 -0.39 9.74 -2.55
CA MET A 32 -0.40 8.56 -1.67
C MET A 32 -0.88 7.31 -2.42
N LEU A 33 -0.09 6.25 -2.38
CA LEU A 33 -0.45 4.91 -2.87
C LEU A 33 -0.65 3.97 -1.68
N TYR A 34 -1.83 3.36 -1.57
CA TYR A 34 -2.15 2.37 -0.54
C TYR A 34 -2.28 1.00 -1.18
N ILE A 35 -1.52 0.03 -0.68
CA ILE A 35 -1.50 -1.34 -1.22
C ILE A 35 -1.93 -2.30 -0.11
N ASP A 36 -2.95 -3.12 -0.38
CA ASP A 36 -3.23 -4.28 0.46
C ASP A 36 -2.24 -5.40 0.10
N ASN A 37 -1.37 -5.75 1.04
CA ASN A 37 -0.29 -6.73 0.87
C ASN A 37 -0.11 -7.53 2.17
N PRO A 38 0.23 -8.83 2.10
CA PRO A 38 0.43 -9.67 0.90
C PRO A 38 -0.86 -10.15 0.24
N VAL A 39 -0.76 -10.94 -0.84
CA VAL A 39 -1.90 -11.64 -1.45
C VAL A 39 -2.68 -12.40 -0.37
N GLY A 40 -4.00 -12.23 -0.34
CA GLY A 40 -4.89 -12.67 0.75
C GLY A 40 -5.29 -11.56 1.72
N THR A 41 -4.64 -10.39 1.67
CA THR A 41 -4.99 -9.24 2.52
C THR A 41 -6.04 -8.37 1.84
N GLY A 42 -7.14 -8.08 2.55
CA GLY A 42 -8.14 -7.10 2.10
C GLY A 42 -8.68 -7.42 0.70
N PHE A 43 -8.43 -6.52 -0.25
CA PHE A 43 -8.88 -6.66 -1.64
C PHE A 43 -7.86 -7.32 -2.58
N SER A 44 -6.70 -7.73 -2.08
CA SER A 44 -5.72 -8.49 -2.85
C SER A 44 -6.00 -9.99 -2.66
N PHE A 45 -6.50 -10.68 -3.71
CA PHE A 45 -6.89 -12.09 -3.64
C PHE A 45 -6.41 -12.88 -4.87
N THR A 46 -6.43 -14.20 -4.76
CA THR A 46 -6.07 -15.17 -5.80
C THR A 46 -6.99 -16.38 -5.71
N ASP A 47 -7.31 -16.99 -6.85
CA ASP A 47 -7.99 -18.29 -6.92
C ASP A 47 -7.00 -19.47 -6.92
N ASP A 48 -5.71 -19.20 -7.12
CA ASP A 48 -4.63 -20.20 -7.03
C ASP A 48 -4.02 -20.20 -5.63
N THR A 49 -4.10 -21.34 -4.94
CA THR A 49 -3.52 -21.53 -3.60
C THR A 49 -2.00 -21.36 -3.57
N HIS A 50 -1.31 -21.52 -4.70
CA HIS A 50 0.13 -21.27 -4.79
C HIS A 50 0.48 -19.78 -4.96
N GLY A 51 -0.52 -18.92 -5.18
CA GLY A 51 -0.35 -17.47 -5.26
C GLY A 51 -0.26 -16.77 -3.91
N TYR A 52 -0.47 -17.49 -2.80
CA TYR A 52 -0.27 -16.94 -1.46
C TYR A 52 1.21 -16.97 -1.08
N ALA A 53 1.73 -15.83 -0.63
CA ALA A 53 3.09 -15.74 -0.09
C ALA A 53 3.24 -16.62 1.16
N VAL A 54 4.31 -17.42 1.22
CA VAL A 54 4.58 -18.30 2.37
C VAL A 54 5.82 -17.88 3.17
N ASN A 55 6.54 -16.88 2.70
CA ASN A 55 7.71 -16.28 3.36
C ASN A 55 7.89 -14.80 2.93
N GLU A 56 8.81 -14.10 3.56
CA GLU A 56 9.06 -12.66 3.31
C GLU A 56 9.63 -12.38 1.91
N ASP A 57 10.38 -13.32 1.31
CA ASP A 57 10.94 -13.15 -0.03
C ASP A 57 9.82 -13.13 -1.08
N ASP A 58 8.79 -13.96 -0.89
CA ASP A 58 7.59 -13.93 -1.74
C ASP A 58 6.86 -12.59 -1.62
N VAL A 59 6.64 -12.10 -0.38
CA VAL A 59 5.99 -10.82 -0.12
C VAL A 59 6.74 -9.67 -0.80
N ALA A 60 8.07 -9.63 -0.66
CA ALA A 60 8.92 -8.60 -1.22
C ALA A 60 8.90 -8.63 -2.75
N ARG A 61 9.03 -9.81 -3.35
CA ARG A 61 8.99 -10.00 -4.81
C ARG A 61 7.65 -9.56 -5.40
N ASP A 62 6.54 -9.96 -4.79
CA ASP A 62 5.22 -9.67 -5.32
C ASP A 62 4.89 -8.17 -5.18
N LEU A 63 5.27 -7.55 -4.06
CA LEU A 63 5.10 -6.12 -3.85
C LEU A 63 5.99 -5.28 -4.78
N TYR A 64 7.24 -5.69 -5.01
CA TYR A 64 8.13 -5.07 -6.00
C TYR A 64 7.54 -5.15 -7.41
N SER A 65 7.04 -6.33 -7.81
CA SER A 65 6.37 -6.51 -9.09
C SER A 65 5.16 -5.59 -9.26
N ALA A 66 4.35 -5.42 -8.21
CA ALA A 66 3.22 -4.49 -8.21
C ALA A 66 3.66 -3.04 -8.40
N LEU A 67 4.75 -2.60 -7.74
CA LEU A 67 5.30 -1.25 -7.90
C LEU A 67 5.84 -1.00 -9.31
N ILE A 68 6.57 -1.97 -9.88
CA ILE A 68 7.05 -1.88 -11.27
C ILE A 68 5.88 -1.71 -12.24
N GLN A 69 4.83 -2.53 -12.09
CA GLN A 69 3.63 -2.43 -12.92
C GLN A 69 2.90 -1.09 -12.72
N PHE A 70 2.80 -0.60 -11.48
CA PHE A 70 2.22 0.70 -11.19
C PHE A 70 2.93 1.82 -11.98
N PHE A 71 4.27 1.87 -11.94
CA PHE A 71 5.01 2.89 -12.70
C PHE A 71 4.99 2.67 -14.21
N GLN A 72 4.74 1.46 -14.71
CA GLN A 72 4.50 1.25 -16.14
C GLN A 72 3.15 1.83 -16.58
N ILE A 73 2.11 1.69 -15.75
CA ILE A 73 0.76 2.20 -16.02
C ILE A 73 0.67 3.72 -15.82
N PHE A 74 1.35 4.24 -14.79
CA PHE A 74 1.36 5.67 -14.44
C PHE A 74 2.78 6.26 -14.55
N PRO A 75 3.33 6.37 -15.78
CA PRO A 75 4.70 6.82 -16.00
C PRO A 75 4.98 8.25 -15.55
N GLU A 76 3.95 9.09 -15.39
CA GLU A 76 4.04 10.46 -14.90
C GLU A 76 4.60 10.57 -13.47
N TYR A 77 4.50 9.51 -12.65
CA TYR A 77 5.01 9.50 -11.29
C TYR A 77 6.47 9.05 -11.17
N LYS A 78 7.11 8.55 -12.24
CA LYS A 78 8.46 7.96 -12.18
C LYS A 78 9.55 8.91 -11.70
N ASN A 79 9.40 10.21 -11.95
CA ASN A 79 10.40 11.22 -11.61
C ASN A 79 10.16 11.86 -10.24
N ASN A 80 9.10 11.47 -9.52
CA ASN A 80 8.84 11.97 -8.19
C ASN A 80 9.79 11.31 -7.19
N ASP A 81 10.13 12.04 -6.12
CA ASP A 81 10.74 11.41 -4.95
C ASP A 81 9.81 10.32 -4.42
N PHE A 82 10.36 9.12 -4.22
CA PHE A 82 9.61 7.95 -3.78
C PHE A 82 9.99 7.58 -2.35
N TYR A 83 8.98 7.47 -1.49
CA TYR A 83 9.12 7.12 -0.09
C TYR A 83 8.23 5.93 0.22
N VAL A 84 8.77 4.96 0.97
CA VAL A 84 8.02 3.80 1.45
C VAL A 84 7.85 3.93 2.96
N THR A 85 6.62 3.77 3.43
CA THR A 85 6.26 3.89 4.84
C THR A 85 5.32 2.76 5.26
N GLY A 86 5.29 2.45 6.56
CA GLY A 86 4.38 1.48 7.13
C GLY A 86 4.56 1.36 8.64
N GLU A 87 3.57 0.76 9.30
CA GLU A 87 3.55 0.51 10.74
C GLU A 87 3.60 -0.99 11.06
N SER A 88 4.04 -1.34 12.27
CA SER A 88 3.95 -2.70 12.81
C SER A 88 4.76 -3.68 11.96
N TYR A 89 4.15 -4.74 11.44
CA TYR A 89 4.84 -5.73 10.62
C TYR A 89 5.38 -5.16 9.31
N ALA A 90 4.89 -4.01 8.85
CA ALA A 90 5.50 -3.31 7.72
C ALA A 90 6.95 -2.88 7.99
N GLY A 91 7.44 -2.89 9.24
CA GLY A 91 8.87 -2.80 9.54
C GLY A 91 9.73 -3.90 8.92
N LYS A 92 9.13 -5.00 8.45
CA LYS A 92 9.76 -6.03 7.60
C LYS A 92 9.64 -5.71 6.11
N TYR A 93 8.44 -5.33 5.68
CA TYR A 93 8.13 -5.06 4.27
C TYR A 93 8.89 -3.84 3.73
N VAL A 94 8.92 -2.74 4.49
CA VAL A 94 9.50 -1.46 4.04
C VAL A 94 11.00 -1.62 3.73
N PRO A 95 11.85 -2.19 4.61
CA PRO A 95 13.25 -2.42 4.27
C PRO A 95 13.45 -3.42 3.14
N ALA A 96 12.59 -4.44 3.03
CA ALA A 96 12.70 -5.44 1.96
C ALA A 96 12.48 -4.81 0.58
N ILE A 97 11.50 -3.91 0.44
CA ILE A 97 11.26 -3.16 -0.81
C ILE A 97 12.40 -2.18 -1.09
N ALA A 98 12.90 -1.49 -0.07
CA ALA A 98 13.95 -0.48 -0.24
C ALA A 98 15.33 -1.07 -0.57
N HIS A 99 15.52 -2.37 -0.36
CA HIS A 99 16.77 -3.08 -0.68
C HIS A 99 16.83 -3.58 -2.13
N LEU A 100 15.68 -3.86 -2.74
CA LEU A 100 15.53 -4.42 -4.08
C LEU A 100 15.66 -3.35 -5.18
#